data_AF-A0A940QBA3-F1
#
_entry.id   AF-A0A940QBA3-F1
#
_cell.length_a   1.000
_cell.length_b   1.000
_cell.length_c   1.000
_cell.angle_alpha   90.00
_cell.angle_beta   90.00
_cell.angle_gamma   90.00
#
_symmetry.space_group_name_H-M   'P 1'
#
loop_
_entity.id
_entity.type
_entity.pdbx_description
1 polymer ?
#
loop_
_entity_poly.entity_id
_entity_poly.type
_entity_poly.pdbx_seq_one_letter_code
_entity_poly.pdbx_strand_id
1 'polypeptide(L)'
;MTPIYADGINDGTYSIEVKSSSSMFKIIDCQLTVANGKMTAVMTLSGTGYEKVFLGTKEEADNAPDSEFSYFTETDEGKYCYEIPVEALDKEFSCAGFSIRKQKWYDRTLVFQSETLPNGALKFNSVPVIIIAVAVVVMIAAAAIIIMKCRKKRG
;
A
#
# COMPACT_ATOMS: atom_id res chain seq x y z
N MET A 1 -10.95 2.49 4.99
CA MET A 1 -9.76 3.30 5.34
C MET A 1 -9.37 4.12 4.11
N THR A 2 -8.57 5.17 4.27
CA THR A 2 -8.10 5.97 3.14
C THR A 2 -6.89 5.29 2.50
N PRO A 3 -6.90 5.01 1.19
CA PRO A 3 -5.74 4.39 0.53
C PRO A 3 -4.45 5.20 0.70
N ILE A 4 -3.34 4.50 0.94
CA ILE A 4 -2.00 5.10 1.01
C ILE A 4 -1.18 4.59 -0.17
N TYR A 5 -0.77 5.52 -1.03
CA TYR A 5 0.07 5.24 -2.18
C TYR A 5 1.56 5.36 -1.84
N ALA A 6 2.43 4.91 -2.74
CA ALA A 6 3.87 4.85 -2.52
C ALA A 6 4.50 6.22 -2.18
N ASP A 7 3.95 7.32 -2.68
CA ASP A 7 4.41 8.68 -2.39
C ASP A 7 4.17 9.11 -0.93
N GLY A 8 3.24 8.45 -0.24
CA GLY A 8 2.95 8.62 1.19
C GLY A 8 3.82 7.77 2.12
N ILE A 9 4.76 6.98 1.58
CA ILE A 9 5.62 6.09 2.36
C ILE A 9 7.08 6.40 2.04
N ASN A 10 7.95 6.35 3.04
CA ASN A 10 9.39 6.45 2.84
C ASN A 10 9.91 5.23 2.07
N ASP A 11 10.95 5.44 1.28
CA ASP A 11 11.62 4.34 0.60
C ASP A 11 12.27 3.42 1.66
N GLY A 12 12.14 2.12 1.45
CA GLY A 12 12.59 1.11 2.42
C GLY A 12 11.90 -0.23 2.25
N THR A 13 12.27 -1.18 3.11
CA THR A 13 11.64 -2.50 3.20
C THR A 13 10.99 -2.66 4.58
N TYR A 14 9.75 -3.11 4.61
CA TYR A 14 8.90 -3.16 5.79
C TYR A 14 8.21 -4.51 5.88
N SER A 15 8.19 -5.10 7.08
CA SER A 15 7.21 -6.15 7.39
C SER A 15 5.83 -5.50 7.48
N ILE A 16 4.82 -6.14 6.88
CA ILE A 16 3.44 -5.65 6.85
C ILE A 16 2.46 -6.81 6.97
N GLU A 17 1.34 -6.60 7.65
CA GLU A 17 0.25 -7.58 7.64
C GLU A 17 -0.62 -7.43 6.38
N VAL A 18 -1.03 -8.58 5.84
CA VAL A 18 -1.93 -8.65 4.67
C VAL A 18 -3.17 -9.44 5.06
N LYS A 19 -4.32 -8.78 5.04
CA LYS A 19 -5.61 -9.46 5.22
C LYS A 19 -6.03 -10.08 3.90
N SER A 20 -6.58 -11.29 3.98
CA SER A 20 -7.09 -12.03 2.83
C SER A 20 -8.56 -12.37 3.03
N SER A 21 -9.35 -12.33 1.96
CA SER A 21 -10.75 -12.76 1.97
C SER A 21 -10.94 -14.26 2.17
N SER A 22 -9.87 -15.06 2.17
CA SER A 22 -9.95 -16.50 2.39
C SER A 22 -8.87 -17.01 3.34
N SER A 23 -9.29 -17.77 4.35
CA SER A 23 -8.38 -18.49 5.25
C SER A 23 -7.54 -19.56 4.56
N MET A 24 -7.97 -20.04 3.37
CA MET A 24 -7.18 -20.96 2.56
C MET A 24 -6.05 -20.27 1.79
N PHE A 25 -6.14 -18.96 1.60
CA PHE A 25 -5.12 -18.12 0.98
C PHE A 25 -4.58 -17.17 2.04
N LYS A 26 -4.03 -17.73 3.12
CA LYS A 26 -3.56 -16.96 4.28
C LYS A 26 -2.10 -16.57 4.08
N ILE A 27 -1.83 -15.28 4.15
CA ILE A 27 -0.48 -14.72 4.18
C ILE A 27 0.00 -14.77 5.65
N ILE A 28 1.19 -15.30 5.88
CA ILE A 28 1.79 -15.44 7.22
C ILE A 28 3.00 -14.54 7.42
N ASP A 29 3.63 -14.11 6.34
CA ASP A 29 4.69 -13.11 6.33
C ASP A 29 4.60 -12.32 5.02
N CYS A 30 4.96 -11.04 5.06
CA CYS A 30 5.00 -10.19 3.88
C CYS A 30 6.03 -9.09 4.06
N GLN A 31 6.92 -8.96 3.07
CA GLN A 31 7.90 -7.88 2.99
C GLN A 31 7.47 -6.92 1.87
N LEU A 32 7.11 -5.69 2.26
CA LEU A 32 6.81 -4.59 1.35
C LEU A 32 8.09 -3.80 1.08
N THR A 33 8.46 -3.64 -0.18
CA THR A 33 9.53 -2.75 -0.62
C THR A 33 8.94 -1.53 -1.31
N VAL A 34 9.27 -0.35 -0.80
CA VAL A 34 8.95 0.96 -1.40
C VAL A 34 10.24 1.51 -1.99
N ALA A 35 10.27 1.76 -3.30
CA ALA A 35 11.41 2.37 -3.95
C ALA A 35 10.97 3.13 -5.19
N ASN A 36 11.49 4.34 -5.38
CA ASN A 36 11.26 5.15 -6.58
C ASN A 36 9.76 5.34 -6.91
N GLY A 37 8.93 5.56 -5.87
CA GLY A 37 7.48 5.76 -6.03
C GLY A 37 6.70 4.51 -6.45
N LYS A 38 7.27 3.32 -6.30
CA LYS A 38 6.61 2.03 -6.53
C LYS A 38 6.65 1.17 -5.28
N MET A 39 5.66 0.29 -5.16
CA MET A 39 5.61 -0.74 -4.12
C MET A 39 5.59 -2.14 -4.74
N THR A 40 6.40 -3.03 -4.18
CA THR A 40 6.40 -4.46 -4.47
C THR A 40 6.34 -5.22 -3.16
N ALA A 41 5.60 -6.32 -3.11
CA ALA A 41 5.50 -7.16 -1.93
C ALA A 41 5.92 -8.59 -2.25
N VAL A 42 6.71 -9.18 -1.36
CA VAL A 42 6.96 -10.64 -1.33
C VAL A 42 6.09 -11.21 -0.22
N MET A 43 5.05 -11.95 -0.58
CA MET A 43 4.10 -12.55 0.36
C MET A 43 4.32 -14.05 0.50
N THR A 44 4.41 -14.53 1.74
CA THR A 44 4.58 -15.94 2.09
C THR A 44 3.24 -16.51 2.56
N LEU A 45 2.79 -17.59 1.91
CA LEU A 45 1.53 -18.25 2.26
C LEU A 45 1.72 -19.31 3.34
N SER A 46 0.68 -19.54 4.15
CA SER A 46 0.69 -20.59 5.18
C SER A 46 0.80 -22.01 4.61
N GLY A 47 0.29 -22.20 3.39
CA GLY A 47 0.27 -23.49 2.68
C GLY A 47 0.78 -23.38 1.24
N THR A 48 0.94 -24.54 0.61
CA THR A 48 1.60 -24.73 -0.68
C THR A 48 0.63 -25.16 -1.79
N GLY A 49 -0.66 -24.80 -1.63
CA GLY A 49 -1.73 -25.31 -2.50
C GLY A 49 -1.95 -24.53 -3.80
N TYR A 50 -1.20 -23.45 -4.01
CA TYR A 50 -1.31 -22.57 -5.17
C TYR A 50 0.00 -22.56 -5.94
N GLU A 51 -0.07 -22.52 -7.27
CA GLU A 51 1.12 -22.52 -8.15
C GLU A 51 1.52 -21.11 -8.56
N LYS A 52 0.51 -20.28 -8.82
CA LYS A 52 0.70 -18.95 -9.35
C LYS A 52 -0.45 -18.04 -8.95
N VAL A 53 -0.16 -16.75 -8.98
CA VAL A 53 -1.09 -15.67 -8.68
C VAL A 53 -1.18 -14.76 -9.90
N PHE A 54 -2.41 -14.36 -10.23
CA PHE A 54 -2.70 -13.33 -11.22
C PHE A 54 -3.28 -12.10 -10.52
N LEU A 55 -2.92 -10.91 -10.98
CA LEU A 55 -3.40 -9.65 -10.42
C LEU A 55 -4.65 -9.18 -11.16
N GLY A 56 -5.78 -9.71 -10.71
CA GLY A 56 -7.10 -9.43 -11.23
C GLY A 56 -8.05 -10.54 -10.84
N THR A 57 -9.08 -10.73 -11.65
CA THR A 57 -10.09 -11.78 -11.45
C THR A 57 -9.65 -13.10 -12.07
N LYS A 58 -10.27 -14.20 -11.64
CA LYS A 58 -10.10 -15.53 -12.25
C LYS A 58 -10.47 -15.56 -13.73
N GLU A 59 -11.45 -14.75 -14.14
CA GLU A 59 -11.97 -14.70 -15.51
C GLU A 59 -10.96 -14.03 -16.44
N GLU A 60 -10.30 -12.99 -15.96
CA GLU A 60 -9.15 -12.37 -16.63
C GLU A 60 -7.96 -13.34 -16.65
N ALA A 61 -7.68 -14.02 -15.54
CA ALA A 61 -6.59 -14.98 -15.43
C ALA A 61 -6.70 -16.15 -16.43
N ASP A 62 -7.93 -16.61 -16.75
CA ASP A 62 -8.18 -17.65 -17.75
C ASP A 62 -7.75 -17.23 -19.17
N ASN A 63 -7.68 -15.92 -19.44
CA ASN A 63 -7.35 -15.35 -20.76
C ASN A 63 -5.97 -14.65 -20.79
N ALA A 64 -5.33 -14.48 -19.63
CA ALA A 64 -4.07 -13.77 -19.50
C ALA A 64 -2.87 -14.60 -20.01
N PRO A 65 -1.85 -13.96 -20.60
CA PRO A 65 -0.63 -14.64 -21.00
C PRO A 65 0.20 -15.06 -19.78
N ASP A 66 1.01 -16.11 -19.94
CA ASP A 66 1.81 -16.68 -18.84
C ASP A 66 2.76 -15.67 -18.17
N SER A 67 3.23 -14.68 -18.94
CA SER A 67 4.10 -13.60 -18.47
C SER A 67 3.47 -12.66 -17.45
N GLU A 68 2.13 -12.68 -17.29
CA GLU A 68 1.42 -11.89 -16.29
C GLU A 68 1.22 -12.64 -14.96
N PHE A 69 1.64 -13.90 -14.88
CA PHE A 69 1.52 -14.68 -13.66
C PHE A 69 2.76 -14.56 -12.78
N SER A 70 2.52 -14.42 -11.49
CA SER A 70 3.55 -14.53 -10.47
C SER A 70 3.58 -15.98 -9.96
N TYR A 71 4.60 -16.74 -10.37
CA TYR A 71 4.80 -18.12 -9.91
C TYR A 71 5.38 -18.16 -8.49
N PHE A 72 5.11 -19.24 -7.77
CA PHE A 72 5.68 -19.41 -6.44
C PHE A 72 7.21 -19.58 -6.51
N THR A 73 7.89 -19.03 -5.50
CA THR A 73 9.22 -19.47 -5.10
C THR A 73 9.11 -20.19 -3.76
N GLU A 74 10.08 -21.06 -3.47
CA GLU A 74 10.09 -21.85 -2.25
C GLU A 74 11.16 -21.30 -1.29
N THR A 75 10.76 -21.02 -0.05
CA THR A 75 11.69 -20.72 1.05
C THR A 75 12.44 -21.99 1.49
N ASP A 76 13.51 -21.83 2.27
CA ASP A 76 14.24 -22.96 2.86
C ASP A 76 13.35 -23.87 3.75
N GLU A 77 12.22 -23.34 4.26
CA GLU A 77 11.25 -24.08 5.06
C GLU A 77 10.13 -24.75 4.24
N GLY A 78 10.20 -24.67 2.91
CA GLY A 78 9.19 -25.23 2.00
C GLY A 78 7.89 -24.42 1.91
N LYS A 79 7.90 -23.16 2.35
CA LYS A 79 6.77 -22.23 2.17
C LYS A 79 6.80 -21.56 0.80
N TYR A 80 5.62 -21.27 0.27
CA TYR A 80 5.46 -20.65 -1.03
C TYR A 80 5.36 -19.13 -0.91
N CYS A 81 6.20 -18.45 -1.69
CA CYS A 81 6.30 -17.00 -1.76
C CYS A 81 5.92 -16.48 -3.14
N TYR A 82 5.37 -15.28 -3.19
CA TYR A 82 4.99 -14.61 -4.44
C TYR A 82 5.40 -13.15 -4.38
N GLU A 83 6.08 -12.69 -5.43
CA GLU A 83 6.38 -11.28 -5.62
C GLU A 83 5.30 -10.63 -6.48
N ILE A 84 4.65 -9.58 -5.97
CA ILE A 84 3.59 -8.86 -6.67
C ILE A 84 3.76 -7.35 -6.52
N PRO A 85 3.45 -6.54 -7.55
CA PRO A 85 3.29 -5.10 -7.37
C PRO A 85 2.10 -4.78 -6.48
N VAL A 86 2.21 -3.69 -5.72
CA VAL A 86 1.14 -3.17 -4.84
C VAL A 86 0.80 -1.76 -5.27
N GLU A 87 -0.48 -1.50 -5.53
CA GLU A 87 -0.94 -0.17 -5.95
C GLU A 87 -1.04 0.79 -4.76
N ALA A 88 -1.69 0.34 -3.69
CA ALA A 88 -1.95 1.13 -2.49
C ALA A 88 -2.13 0.21 -1.27
N LEU A 89 -1.75 0.72 -0.09
CA LEU A 89 -2.15 0.13 1.19
C LEU A 89 -3.57 0.55 1.53
N ASP A 90 -4.22 -0.20 2.42
CA ASP A 90 -5.59 0.04 2.91
C ASP A 90 -6.68 0.10 1.82
N LYS A 91 -6.35 -0.37 0.62
CA LYS A 91 -7.24 -0.54 -0.52
C LYS A 91 -7.42 -2.03 -0.80
N GLU A 92 -8.63 -2.42 -1.18
CA GLU A 92 -8.87 -3.78 -1.66
C GLU A 92 -8.13 -4.02 -2.98
N PHE A 93 -7.42 -5.14 -3.01
CA PHE A 93 -6.60 -5.58 -4.12
C PHE A 93 -7.08 -6.95 -4.58
N SER A 94 -7.63 -7.01 -5.80
CA SER A 94 -8.12 -8.26 -6.39
C SER A 94 -6.96 -9.10 -6.93
N CYS A 95 -6.95 -10.39 -6.60
CA CYS A 95 -6.05 -11.35 -7.23
C CYS A 95 -6.74 -12.71 -7.38
N ALA A 96 -6.19 -13.55 -8.24
CA ALA A 96 -6.64 -14.93 -8.42
C ALA A 96 -5.50 -15.89 -8.13
N GLY A 97 -5.72 -16.88 -7.29
CA GLY A 97 -4.77 -17.96 -7.01
C GLY A 97 -5.11 -19.22 -7.79
N PHE A 98 -4.17 -19.77 -8.56
CA PHE A 98 -4.36 -21.03 -9.28
C PHE A 98 -4.08 -22.23 -8.37
N SER A 99 -5.09 -23.06 -8.12
CA SER A 99 -4.95 -24.23 -7.25
C SER A 99 -4.31 -25.40 -7.97
N ILE A 100 -3.19 -25.90 -7.44
CA ILE A 100 -2.49 -27.09 -7.97
C ILE A 100 -3.43 -28.30 -7.97
N ARG A 101 -4.12 -28.55 -6.85
CA ARG A 101 -4.98 -29.74 -6.70
C ARG A 101 -6.22 -29.71 -7.58
N LYS A 102 -6.81 -28.52 -7.77
CA LYS A 102 -8.09 -28.38 -8.49
C LYS A 102 -7.93 -27.90 -9.92
N GLN A 103 -6.72 -27.51 -10.32
CA GLN A 103 -6.39 -26.99 -11.64
C GLN A 103 -7.37 -25.89 -12.07
N LYS A 104 -7.60 -24.93 -11.16
CA LYS A 104 -8.55 -23.83 -11.37
C LYS A 104 -8.19 -22.60 -10.55
N TRP A 105 -8.60 -21.45 -11.06
CA TRP A 105 -8.47 -20.16 -10.40
C TRP A 105 -9.52 -19.92 -9.32
N TYR A 106 -9.13 -19.17 -8.30
CA TYR A 106 -10.01 -18.71 -7.23
C TYR A 106 -9.77 -17.22 -6.99
N ASP A 107 -10.84 -16.43 -7.04
CA ASP A 107 -10.78 -15.02 -6.64
C ASP A 107 -10.45 -14.87 -5.16
N ARG A 108 -9.61 -13.87 -4.90
CA ARG A 108 -9.13 -13.43 -3.60
C ARG A 108 -9.13 -11.91 -3.58
N THR A 109 -9.28 -11.37 -2.38
CA THR A 109 -9.15 -9.96 -2.11
C THR A 109 -8.13 -9.82 -0.99
N LEU A 110 -7.09 -9.03 -1.25
CA LEU A 110 -6.04 -8.72 -0.28
C LEU A 110 -6.18 -7.26 0.17
N VAL A 111 -5.78 -6.99 1.41
CA VAL A 111 -5.64 -5.62 1.92
C VAL A 111 -4.35 -5.55 2.74
N PHE A 112 -3.37 -4.81 2.23
CA PHE A 112 -2.12 -4.52 2.94
C PHE A 112 -2.38 -3.47 4.01
N GLN A 113 -2.11 -3.79 5.27
CA GLN A 113 -2.53 -2.99 6.43
C GLN A 113 -1.47 -1.95 6.80
N SER A 114 -1.69 -0.68 6.47
CA SER A 114 -0.72 0.38 6.79
C SER A 114 -0.52 0.58 8.29
N GLU A 115 -1.52 0.23 9.11
CA GLU A 115 -1.47 0.28 10.58
C GLU A 115 -0.36 -0.57 11.20
N THR A 116 0.14 -1.56 10.46
CA THR A 116 1.20 -2.48 10.91
C THR A 116 2.60 -2.05 10.52
N LEU A 117 2.73 -0.96 9.75
CA LEU A 117 4.03 -0.40 9.41
C LEU A 117 4.73 0.16 10.66
N PRO A 118 6.08 0.10 10.70
CA PRO A 118 6.83 0.67 11.80
C PRO A 118 6.72 2.20 11.85
N ASN A 119 6.91 2.76 13.04
CA ASN A 119 6.96 4.20 13.24
C ASN A 119 8.00 4.85 12.30
N GLY A 120 7.58 5.91 11.61
CA GLY A 120 8.43 6.63 10.65
C GLY A 120 8.41 6.08 9.22
N ALA A 121 7.70 4.98 8.95
CA ALA A 121 7.50 4.50 7.58
C ALA A 121 6.63 5.47 6.76
N LEU A 122 5.54 5.98 7.35
CA LEU A 122 4.65 6.93 6.68
C LEU A 122 5.28 8.32 6.61
N LYS A 123 5.19 8.95 5.44
CA LYS A 123 5.53 10.36 5.25
C LYS A 123 4.42 11.20 5.85
N PHE A 124 4.73 11.95 6.90
CA PHE A 124 3.86 13.04 7.34
C PHE A 124 3.92 14.15 6.29
N ASN A 125 2.98 14.11 5.35
CA ASN A 125 2.92 15.09 4.28
C ASN A 125 2.65 16.46 4.91
N SER A 126 3.69 17.30 5.01
CA SER A 126 3.65 18.57 5.74
C SER A 126 2.99 19.68 4.92
N VAL A 127 2.58 19.38 3.69
CA VAL A 127 2.08 20.36 2.70
C VAL A 127 0.80 21.07 3.15
N PRO A 128 -0.30 20.40 3.61
CA PRO A 128 -1.47 21.13 4.08
C PRO A 128 -1.19 21.94 5.35
N VAL A 129 -0.33 21.46 6.25
CA VAL A 129 0.02 22.17 7.49
C VAL A 129 0.85 23.42 7.22
N ILE A 130 1.82 23.35 6.30
CA ILE A 130 2.65 24.49 5.91
C ILE A 130 1.79 25.55 5.21
N ILE A 131 0.88 25.17 4.30
CA ILE A 131 -0.02 26.12 3.64
C ILE A 131 -0.92 26.81 4.67
N ILE A 132 -1.49 26.06 5.61
CA ILE A 132 -2.32 26.62 6.69
C ILE A 132 -1.48 27.56 7.57
N ALA A 133 -0.27 27.17 7.98
CA ALA A 133 0.61 27.99 8.81
C ALA A 133 1.02 29.30 8.10
N VAL A 134 1.37 29.23 6.81
CA VAL A 134 1.71 30.41 6.00
C VAL A 134 0.49 31.33 5.86
N ALA A 135 -0.69 30.79 5.56
CA ALA A 135 -1.92 31.57 5.47
C ALA A 135 -2.26 32.28 6.80
N VAL A 136 -2.09 31.60 7.93
CA VAL A 136 -2.31 32.17 9.27
C VAL A 136 -1.31 33.29 9.57
N VAL A 137 -0.03 33.11 9.25
CA VAL A 137 1.00 34.16 9.43
C VAL A 137 0.71 35.39 8.57
N VAL A 138 0.30 35.21 7.31
CA VAL A 138 -0.06 36.32 6.41
C VAL A 138 -1.29 37.08 6.94
N MET A 139 -2.31 36.36 7.44
CA MET A 139 -3.50 36.97 8.04
C MET A 139 -3.18 37.79 9.30
N ILE A 140 -2.31 37.27 10.18
CA ILE A 140 -1.86 37.99 11.38
C ILE A 140 -1.05 39.24 11.00
N ALA A 141 -0.14 39.13 10.04
CA ALA A 141 0.65 40.26 9.55
C ALA A 141 -0.25 41.34 8.94
N ALA A 142 -1.24 40.96 8.12
CA ALA A 142 -2.20 41.89 7.53
C ALA A 142 -3.04 42.61 8.62
N ALA A 143 -3.53 41.88 9.63
CA ALA A 143 -4.25 42.47 10.75
C ALA A 143 -3.38 43.49 11.52
N ALA A 144 -2.12 43.16 11.80
CA ALA A 144 -1.19 44.06 12.47
C ALA A 144 -0.94 45.35 11.67
N ILE A 145 -0.76 45.25 10.35
CA ILE A 145 -0.58 46.41 9.45
C ILE A 145 -1.82 47.32 9.47
N ILE A 146 -3.02 46.74 9.44
CA ILE A 146 -4.29 47.48 9.50
C ILE A 146 -4.41 48.22 10.84
N ILE A 147 -4.11 47.55 11.96
CA ILE A 147 -4.15 48.14 13.30
C ILE A 147 -3.15 49.31 13.42
N MET A 148 -1.93 49.15 12.90
CA MET A 148 -0.91 50.21 12.89
C MET A 148 -1.35 51.42 12.06
N LYS A 149 -1.92 51.21 10.87
CA LYS A 149 -2.48 52.30 10.04
C LYS A 149 -3.64 53.03 10.71
N CYS A 150 -4.51 52.30 11.43
CA CYS A 150 -5.62 52.87 12.20
C CYS A 150 -5.18 53.71 13.41
N ARG A 151 -4.02 53.42 14.02
CA ARG A 151 -3.44 54.23 15.11
C ARG A 151 -2.78 55.50 14.60
N LYS A 152 -2.07 55.45 13.47
CA LYS A 152 -1.39 56.63 12.87
C LYS A 152 -2.35 57.70 12.35
N LYS A 153 -3.59 57.35 11.99
CA LYS A 153 -4.60 58.30 11.49
C LYS A 153 -5.38 59.02 12.61
N ARG A 154 -5.15 58.65 13.88
CA ARG A 154 -5.88 59.15 15.07
C ARG A 154 -5.02 60.04 15.99
N GLY A 155 -3.75 60.26 15.68
CA GLY A 155 -2.87 61.22 16.35
C GLY A 155 -2.40 62.26 15.35
#